data_AF-A0A351YC16-F1
#
_entry.id   AF-A0A351YC16-F1
#
_cell.length_a   1.000
_cell.length_b   1.000
_cell.length_c   1.000
_cell.angle_alpha   90.00
_cell.angle_beta   90.00
_cell.angle_gamma   90.00
#
_symmetry.space_group_name_H-M   'P 1'
#
loop_
_entity.id
_entity.type
_entity.pdbx_description
1 polymer ?
#
loop_
_entity_poly.entity_id
_entity_poly.type
_entity_poly.pdbx_seq_one_letter_code
_entity_poly.pdbx_strand_id
1 'polypeptide(L)'
;MKVSSILDERTAIFRCNLCQSEYKVSFDEQRFPSNLDNFNWGACLLWHLWGLWNGIPVISAIALIIGFLSTPICMVSPGLGVFIGLIDIGIAIYLGMNGNSISWKRKRWSSAEAFEISQNRWSVAAVVIAMCLIMLILFSLILL
;
A
#
# COMPACT_ATOMS: atom_id res chain seq x y z
N MET A 1 -39.26 2.09 2.15
CA MET A 1 -38.90 0.70 1.79
C MET A 1 -38.56 -0.05 3.07
N LYS A 2 -38.72 -1.37 3.10
CA LYS A 2 -38.25 -2.22 4.21
C LYS A 2 -37.37 -3.35 3.68
N VAL A 3 -36.39 -3.78 4.46
CA VAL A 3 -35.60 -4.97 4.14
C VAL A 3 -36.51 -6.19 4.29
N SER A 4 -36.66 -6.96 3.23
CA SER A 4 -37.45 -8.19 3.20
C SER A 4 -36.61 -9.38 3.62
N SER A 5 -35.44 -9.53 3.01
CA SER A 5 -34.49 -10.59 3.30
C SER A 5 -33.07 -10.17 2.92
N ILE A 6 -32.10 -10.70 3.65
CA ILE A 6 -30.67 -10.59 3.34
C ILE A 6 -30.28 -11.95 2.75
N LEU A 7 -29.85 -11.97 1.49
CA LEU A 7 -29.48 -13.20 0.78
C LEU A 7 -28.04 -13.59 1.08
N ASP A 8 -27.16 -12.60 1.10
CA ASP A 8 -25.73 -12.72 1.39
C ASP A 8 -25.23 -11.39 2.00
N GLU A 9 -23.95 -11.28 2.34
CA GLU A 9 -23.35 -10.08 2.93
C GLU A 9 -23.51 -8.80 2.07
N ARG A 10 -23.86 -8.95 0.79
CA ARG A 10 -23.83 -7.89 -0.22
C ARG A 10 -25.14 -7.75 -0.98
N THR A 11 -26.09 -8.64 -0.77
CA THR A 11 -27.35 -8.65 -1.50
C THR A 11 -28.49 -8.66 -0.52
N ALA A 12 -29.33 -7.63 -0.61
CA ALA A 12 -30.57 -7.54 0.15
C ALA A 12 -31.76 -7.33 -0.79
N ILE A 13 -32.86 -8.00 -0.48
CA ILE A 13 -34.14 -7.75 -1.12
C ILE A 13 -34.87 -6.69 -0.31
N PHE A 14 -35.18 -5.57 -0.95
CA PHE A 14 -36.02 -4.52 -0.39
C PHE A 14 -37.44 -4.69 -0.92
N ARG A 15 -38.43 -4.56 -0.03
CA ARG A 15 -39.84 -4.51 -0.43
C ARG A 15 -40.38 -3.10 -0.27
N CYS A 16 -41.07 -2.60 -1.29
CA CYS A 16 -41.80 -1.34 -1.17
C CYS A 16 -43.03 -1.51 -0.27
N ASN A 17 -43.24 -0.59 0.68
CA ASN A 17 -44.37 -0.66 1.60
C ASN A 17 -45.71 -0.33 0.90
N LEU A 18 -45.67 0.42 -0.21
CA LEU A 18 -46.86 0.91 -0.91
C LEU A 18 -47.31 -0.07 -1.99
N CYS A 19 -46.43 -0.44 -2.92
CA CYS A 19 -46.77 -1.30 -4.06
C CYS A 19 -46.39 -2.78 -3.89
N GLN A 20 -45.77 -3.15 -2.77
CA GLN A 20 -45.27 -4.51 -2.47
C GLN A 20 -44.25 -5.08 -3.47
N SER A 21 -43.78 -4.30 -4.46
CA SER A 21 -42.73 -4.71 -5.40
C SER A 21 -41.41 -5.00 -4.67
N GLU A 22 -40.73 -6.05 -5.10
CA GLU A 22 -39.42 -6.47 -4.58
C GLU A 22 -38.30 -5.95 -5.47
N TYR A 23 -37.27 -5.39 -4.83
CA TYR A 23 -36.08 -4.86 -5.47
C TYR A 23 -34.88 -5.60 -4.91
N LYS A 24 -34.18 -6.33 -5.77
CA LYS A 24 -32.89 -6.93 -5.42
C LYS A 24 -31.81 -5.86 -5.56
N VAL A 25 -31.23 -5.45 -4.43
CA VAL A 25 -30.12 -4.50 -4.40
C VAL A 25 -28.86 -5.25 -4.03
N SER A 26 -27.93 -5.33 -4.97
CA SER A 26 -26.57 -5.78 -4.71
C SER A 26 -25.69 -4.57 -4.45
N PHE A 27 -25.09 -4.51 -3.27
CA PHE A 27 -23.99 -3.60 -3.00
C PHE A 27 -22.79 -4.07 -3.79
N ASP A 28 -22.23 -3.20 -4.63
CA ASP A 28 -21.01 -3.52 -5.35
C ASP A 28 -19.91 -3.88 -4.34
N GLU A 29 -19.15 -4.94 -4.64
CA GLU A 29 -17.85 -5.12 -3.98
C GLU A 29 -17.10 -3.79 -4.04
N GLN A 30 -16.29 -3.52 -3.01
CA GLN A 30 -15.31 -2.46 -3.05
C GLN A 30 -14.25 -2.81 -4.11
N ARG A 31 -14.64 -2.82 -5.39
CA ARG A 31 -13.80 -3.16 -6.52
C ARG A 31 -12.68 -2.15 -6.53
N PHE A 32 -11.46 -2.65 -6.46
CA PHE A 32 -10.30 -1.81 -6.57
C PHE A 32 -10.36 -1.10 -7.93
N PRO A 33 -10.44 0.24 -7.96
CA PRO A 33 -10.61 0.98 -9.20
C PRO A 33 -9.38 0.79 -10.09
N SER A 34 -9.57 0.29 -11.31
CA SER A 34 -8.47 -0.07 -12.21
C SER A 34 -7.59 1.11 -12.62
N ASN A 35 -8.11 2.35 -12.58
CA ASN A 35 -7.32 3.55 -12.78
C ASN A 35 -6.31 3.84 -11.65
N LEU A 36 -6.43 3.15 -10.51
CA LEU A 36 -5.50 3.26 -9.38
C LEU A 36 -4.53 2.06 -9.31
N ASP A 37 -4.57 1.14 -10.28
CA ASP A 37 -3.66 -0.02 -10.39
C ASP A 37 -2.30 0.33 -11.03
N ASN A 38 -1.75 1.48 -10.65
CA ASN A 38 -0.45 1.93 -11.09
C ASN A 38 0.63 1.56 -10.08
N PHE A 39 1.88 1.47 -10.54
CA PHE A 39 3.03 1.27 -9.66
C PHE A 39 3.11 2.38 -8.61
N ASN A 40 3.16 2.00 -7.34
CA ASN A 40 3.20 2.92 -6.22
C ASN A 40 4.66 3.14 -5.77
N TRP A 41 5.23 4.28 -6.17
CA TRP A 41 6.57 4.68 -5.78
C TRP A 41 6.73 4.87 -4.28
N GLY A 42 5.67 5.30 -3.59
CA GLY A 42 5.61 5.37 -2.14
C GLY A 42 5.78 4.00 -1.48
N ALA A 43 5.00 3.02 -1.93
CA ALA A 43 5.05 1.65 -1.44
C ALA A 43 6.31 0.91 -1.86
N CYS A 44 7.00 1.33 -2.92
CA CYS A 44 8.27 0.73 -3.33
C CYS A 44 9.45 1.32 -2.55
N LEU A 45 9.64 2.63 -2.60
CA LEU A 45 10.86 3.28 -2.09
C LEU A 45 10.78 3.58 -0.60
N LEU A 46 9.58 3.74 -0.06
CA LEU A 46 9.34 4.05 1.36
C LEU A 46 8.55 2.94 2.06
N TRP A 47 8.62 1.70 1.59
CA TRP A 47 7.81 0.59 2.09
C TRP A 47 7.92 0.34 3.61
N HIS A 48 9.10 0.62 4.15
CA HIS A 48 9.43 0.62 5.57
C HIS A 48 8.57 1.57 6.42
N LEU A 49 8.08 2.68 5.84
CA LEU A 49 7.25 3.68 6.52
C LEU A 49 5.82 3.71 5.99
N TRP A 50 5.67 3.58 4.67
CA TRP A 50 4.41 3.63 3.96
C TRP A 50 3.40 2.62 4.53
N GLY A 51 3.83 1.40 4.82
CA GLY A 51 2.93 0.34 5.29
C GLY A 51 2.31 0.60 6.68
N LEU A 52 2.97 1.39 7.54
CA LEU A 52 2.39 1.84 8.82
C LEU A 52 1.10 2.63 8.61
N TRP A 53 1.10 3.52 7.61
CA TRP A 53 -0.04 4.38 7.29
C TRP A 53 -1.07 3.71 6.38
N ASN A 54 -0.69 2.63 5.70
CA ASN A 54 -1.45 2.05 4.58
C ASN A 54 -2.00 0.64 4.86
N GLY A 55 -2.09 0.23 6.13
CA GLY A 55 -2.83 -0.98 6.54
C GLY A 55 -1.99 -2.26 6.58
N ILE A 56 -0.65 -2.15 6.53
CA ILE A 56 0.27 -3.29 6.72
C ILE A 56 1.38 -2.96 7.74
N PRO A 57 1.05 -2.50 8.95
CA PRO A 57 2.03 -1.96 9.90
C PRO A 57 3.07 -2.99 10.37
N VAL A 58 2.70 -4.27 10.44
CA VAL A 58 3.61 -5.35 10.86
C VAL A 58 4.78 -5.51 9.89
N ILE A 59 4.48 -5.47 8.58
CA ILE A 59 5.51 -5.58 7.53
C ILE A 59 6.49 -4.41 7.64
N SER A 60 5.97 -3.19 7.80
CA SER A 60 6.80 -2.00 8.00
C SER A 60 7.64 -2.04 9.28
N ALA A 61 7.09 -2.53 10.40
CA ALA A 61 7.84 -2.64 11.65
C ALA A 61 8.99 -3.64 11.53
N ILE A 62 8.76 -4.80 10.92
CA ILE A 62 9.81 -5.80 10.63
C ILE A 62 10.87 -5.19 9.73
N ALA A 63 10.47 -4.46 8.69
CA ALA A 63 11.39 -3.79 7.77
C ALA A 63 12.30 -2.81 8.50
N LEU A 64 11.76 -1.95 9.37
CA LEU A 64 12.55 -0.98 10.13
C LEU A 64 13.59 -1.66 11.04
N ILE A 65 13.23 -2.78 11.65
CA ILE A 65 14.15 -3.59 12.47
C ILE A 65 15.25 -4.19 11.59
N ILE A 66 14.89 -4.78 10.45
CA ILE A 66 15.86 -5.35 9.50
C ILE A 66 16.79 -4.25 9.00
N GLY A 67 16.26 -3.10 8.59
CA GLY A 67 17.06 -1.95 8.15
C GLY A 67 18.07 -1.51 9.20
N PHE A 68 17.66 -1.37 10.46
CA PHE A 68 18.55 -1.01 11.56
C PHE A 68 19.64 -2.07 11.83
N LEU A 69 19.29 -3.35 11.74
CA LEU A 69 20.22 -4.46 11.96
C LEU A 69 21.08 -4.79 10.72
N SER A 70 20.70 -4.35 9.53
CA SER A 70 21.36 -4.70 8.27
C SER A 70 22.79 -4.17 8.20
N THR A 71 23.04 -2.96 8.68
CA THR A 71 24.37 -2.33 8.65
C THR A 71 25.41 -3.10 9.47
N PRO A 72 25.18 -3.44 10.76
CA PRO A 72 26.13 -4.26 11.51
C PRO A 72 26.26 -5.68 10.96
N ILE A 73 25.18 -6.28 10.44
CA ILE A 73 25.23 -7.61 9.81
C ILE A 73 26.13 -7.59 8.56
N CYS A 74 26.04 -6.55 7.74
CA CYS A 74 26.84 -6.41 6.53
C CYS A 74 28.34 -6.28 6.83
N MET A 75 28.71 -5.64 7.95
CA MET A 75 30.11 -5.54 8.40
C MET A 75 30.67 -6.89 8.89
N VAL A 76 29.86 -7.73 9.54
CA VAL A 76 30.29 -9.02 10.09
C VAL A 76 30.23 -10.14 9.06
N SER A 77 29.24 -10.12 8.16
CA SER A 77 29.04 -11.12 7.12
C SER A 77 28.52 -10.47 5.83
N PRO A 78 29.42 -10.03 4.94
CA PRO A 78 29.04 -9.35 3.70
C PRO A 78 28.10 -10.18 2.82
N GLY A 79 28.32 -11.50 2.73
CA GLY A 79 27.47 -12.40 1.95
C GLY A 79 26.02 -12.45 2.46
N LEU A 80 25.84 -12.51 3.78
CA LEU A 80 24.50 -12.46 4.40
C LEU A 80 23.84 -11.09 4.20
N GLY A 81 24.62 -10.01 4.29
CA GLY A 81 24.15 -8.64 4.01
C GLY A 81 23.60 -8.49 2.59
N VAL A 82 24.32 -8.98 1.58
CA VAL A 82 23.87 -8.97 0.17
C VAL A 82 22.58 -9.76 0.00
N PHE A 83 22.48 -10.96 0.58
CA PHE A 83 21.28 -11.79 0.49
C PHE A 83 20.04 -11.09 1.09
N ILE A 84 20.18 -10.47 2.26
CA ILE A 84 19.11 -9.69 2.89
C ILE A 84 18.70 -8.50 2.01
N GLY A 85 19.66 -7.79 1.42
CA GLY A 85 19.39 -6.68 0.51
C GLY A 85 18.60 -7.08 -0.73
N LEU A 86 18.86 -8.27 -1.31
CA LEU A 86 18.07 -8.78 -2.44
C LEU A 86 16.62 -9.08 -2.06
N ILE A 87 16.40 -9.63 -0.87
CA ILE A 87 15.04 -9.85 -0.34
C ILE A 87 14.33 -8.51 -0.16
N ASP A 88 15.01 -7.52 0.41
CA ASP A 88 14.47 -6.17 0.62
C ASP A 88 14.00 -5.54 -0.70
N ILE A 89 14.83 -5.60 -1.74
CA ILE A 89 14.50 -5.12 -3.10
C ILE A 89 13.30 -5.88 -3.66
N GLY A 90 13.24 -7.21 -3.48
CA GLY A 90 12.11 -8.02 -3.93
C GLY A 90 10.79 -7.62 -3.27
N ILE A 91 10.82 -7.38 -1.96
CA ILE A 91 9.64 -6.90 -1.20
C ILE A 91 9.24 -5.50 -1.67
N ALA A 92 10.20 -4.60 -1.85
CA ALA A 92 9.96 -3.25 -2.33
C ALA A 92 9.24 -3.25 -3.69
N ILE A 93 9.73 -4.02 -4.66
CA ILE A 93 9.10 -4.13 -5.99
C ILE A 93 7.71 -4.74 -5.89
N TYR A 94 7.54 -5.82 -5.11
CA TYR A 94 6.24 -6.45 -4.91
C TYR A 94 5.20 -5.47 -4.33
N LEU A 95 5.60 -4.67 -3.34
CA LEU A 95 4.77 -3.63 -2.75
C LEU A 95 4.58 -2.44 -3.68
N GLY A 96 5.55 -2.11 -4.55
CA GLY A 96 5.35 -1.13 -5.61
C GLY A 96 4.24 -1.55 -6.59
N MET A 97 4.25 -2.82 -7.02
CA MET A 97 3.24 -3.35 -7.95
C MET A 97 1.86 -3.52 -7.30
N ASN A 98 1.80 -4.05 -6.08
CA ASN A 98 0.54 -4.49 -5.46
C ASN A 98 0.08 -3.61 -4.29
N GLY A 99 0.88 -2.63 -3.87
CA GLY A 99 0.67 -1.85 -2.65
C GLY A 99 -0.67 -1.15 -2.63
N ASN A 100 -1.10 -0.54 -3.74
CA ASN A 100 -2.40 0.12 -3.81
C ASN A 100 -3.55 -0.84 -3.51
N SER A 101 -3.58 -2.00 -4.18
CA SER A 101 -4.60 -3.03 -3.98
C SER A 101 -4.57 -3.59 -2.55
N ILE A 102 -3.38 -3.85 -2.01
CA ILE A 102 -3.19 -4.32 -0.63
C ILE A 102 -3.74 -3.30 0.37
N SER A 103 -3.40 -2.03 0.19
CA SER A 103 -3.82 -0.95 1.08
C SER A 103 -5.32 -0.69 1.01
N TRP A 104 -5.88 -0.73 -0.20
CA TRP A 104 -7.31 -0.58 -0.42
C TRP A 104 -8.12 -1.64 0.32
N LYS A 105 -7.66 -2.90 0.31
CA LYS A 105 -8.35 -4.01 0.98
C LYS A 105 -8.17 -4.03 2.50
N ARG A 106 -7.04 -3.53 3.01
CA ARG A 106 -6.67 -3.67 4.44
C ARG A 106 -7.01 -2.45 5.29
N LYS A 107 -7.05 -1.25 4.72
CA LYS A 107 -7.37 -0.02 5.43
C LYS A 107 -8.74 0.49 5.02
N ARG A 108 -9.52 0.98 5.99
CA ARG A 108 -10.80 1.64 5.72
C ARG A 108 -10.54 3.07 5.25
N TRP A 109 -10.69 3.30 3.95
CA TRP A 109 -10.62 4.62 3.33
C TRP A 109 -12.00 5.27 3.30
N SER A 110 -12.05 6.59 3.53
CA SER A 110 -13.32 7.33 3.52
C SER A 110 -13.94 7.46 2.13
N SER A 111 -13.10 7.52 1.10
CA SER A 111 -13.50 7.56 -0.31
C SER A 111 -12.33 7.12 -1.22
N ALA A 112 -12.63 6.81 -2.48
CA ALA A 112 -11.60 6.55 -3.49
C ALA A 112 -10.69 7.75 -3.72
N GLU A 113 -11.25 8.97 -3.70
CA GLU A 113 -10.48 10.23 -3.82
C GLU A 113 -9.50 10.42 -2.65
N ALA A 114 -9.94 10.16 -1.40
CA ALA A 114 -9.07 10.26 -0.25
C ALA A 114 -7.91 9.25 -0.30
N PHE A 115 -8.17 8.05 -0.83
CA PHE A 115 -7.14 7.06 -1.10
C PHE A 115 -6.14 7.55 -2.16
N GLU A 116 -6.63 8.02 -3.30
CA GLU A 116 -5.80 8.51 -4.41
C GLU A 116 -4.90 9.68 -3.96
N ILE A 117 -5.47 10.68 -3.26
CA ILE A 117 -4.70 11.81 -2.71
C ILE A 117 -3.61 11.29 -1.77
N SER A 118 -3.90 10.31 -0.92
CA SER A 118 -2.92 9.72 -0.01
C SER A 118 -1.81 9.00 -0.76
N GLN A 119 -2.13 8.14 -1.74
CA GLN A 119 -1.11 7.41 -2.51
C GLN A 119 -0.24 8.33 -3.37
N ASN A 120 -0.83 9.40 -3.93
CA ASN A 120 -0.09 10.41 -4.69
C ASN A 120 0.90 11.17 -3.80
N ARG A 121 0.49 11.57 -2.58
CA ARG A 121 1.41 12.23 -1.62
C ARG A 121 2.59 11.33 -1.26
N TRP A 122 2.34 10.04 -0.99
CA TRP A 122 3.41 9.08 -0.71
C TRP A 122 4.34 8.87 -1.90
N SER A 123 3.79 8.77 -3.11
CA SER A 123 4.59 8.63 -4.33
C SER A 123 5.47 9.86 -4.57
N VAL A 124 4.93 11.07 -4.43
CA VAL A 124 5.71 12.31 -4.56
C VAL A 124 6.80 12.38 -3.49
N ALA A 125 6.47 12.09 -2.22
CA ALA A 125 7.46 12.10 -1.14
C ALA A 125 8.60 11.11 -1.40
N ALA A 126 8.28 9.90 -1.85
CA ALA A 126 9.26 8.88 -2.22
C ALA A 126 10.21 9.33 -3.32
N VAL A 127 9.68 9.89 -4.42
CA VAL A 127 10.49 10.36 -5.54
C VAL A 127 11.38 11.52 -5.11
N VAL A 128 10.85 12.50 -4.37
CA VAL A 128 11.65 13.63 -3.85
C VAL A 128 12.78 13.16 -2.93
N ILE A 129 12.48 12.27 -1.98
CA ILE A 129 13.50 11.72 -1.08
C ILE A 129 14.57 10.95 -1.86
N ALA A 130 14.17 10.12 -2.83
CA ALA A 130 15.11 9.38 -3.66
C ALA A 130 16.01 10.31 -4.47
N MET A 131 15.47 11.36 -5.08
CA MET A 131 16.27 12.37 -5.80
C MET A 131 17.25 13.08 -4.87
N CYS A 132 16.83 13.49 -3.67
CA CYS A 132 17.72 14.11 -2.68
C CYS A 132 18.85 13.16 -2.27
N LEU A 133 18.56 11.87 -2.02
CA LEU A 133 19.57 10.88 -1.66
C LEU A 133 20.58 10.65 -2.79
N ILE A 134 20.10 10.54 -4.04
CA ILE A 134 20.98 10.42 -5.21
C ILE A 134 21.90 11.64 -5.33
N MET A 135 21.36 12.85 -5.19
CA MET A 135 22.15 14.09 -5.23
C MET A 135 23.20 14.15 -4.14
N LEU A 136 22.88 13.73 -2.91
CA LEU A 136 23.81 13.66 -1.79
C LEU A 136 24.94 12.66 -2.06
N ILE A 137 24.61 11.48 -2.61
CA ILE A 137 25.61 10.46 -2.98
C ILE A 137 26.54 11.01 -4.05
N LEU A 138 25.99 11.58 -5.14
CA LEU A 138 26.80 12.16 -6.21
C LEU A 138 27.70 13.28 -5.71
N PHE A 139 27.18 14.17 -4.85
CA PHE A 139 27.97 15.23 -4.23
C PHE A 139 29.11 14.67 -3.37
N SER A 140 28.84 13.64 -2.56
CA SER A 140 29.88 13.01 -1.75
C SER A 140 30.99 12.35 -2.58
N LEU A 141 30.64 11.74 -3.73
CA LEU A 141 31.59 11.12 -4.66
C LEU A 141 32.48 12.16 -5.37
N ILE A 142 32.02 13.40 -5.55
CA ILE A 142 32.82 14.49 -6.14
C ILE A 142 33.82 15.06 -5.13
N LEU A 143 33.50 15.00 -3.83
CA LEU A 143 34.35 15.53 -2.76
C LEU A 143 35.42 14.55 -2.27
N LEU A 144 35.29 13.26 -2.62
CA LEU A 144 36.22 12.16 -2.29
C LEU A 144 37.32 12.04 -3.34
#